data_AF-A0A1U7DCY9-F1
#
_entry.id   AF-A0A1U7DCY9-F1
#
_cell.length_a   1.000
_cell.length_b   1.000
_cell.length_c   1.000
_cell.angle_alpha   90.00
_cell.angle_beta   90.00
_cell.angle_gamma   90.00
#
_symmetry.space_group_name_H-M   'P 1'
#
loop_
_entity.id
_entity.type
_entity.pdbx_description
1 polymer ?
#
loop_
_entity_poly.entity_id
_entity_poly.type
_entity_poly.pdbx_seq_one_letter_code
_entity_poly.pdbx_strand_id
1 'polypeptide(L)' 'MAVTEDDVRQGLAALGVTPAEERLGAIAAGLEQNMAMVATVMAAPLRPRCENAPVWMLPPEEDE' A
#
# COMPACT_ATOMS: atom_id res chain seq x y z
N MET A 1 2.69 12.91 -9.13
CA MET A 1 3.98 12.30 -9.51
C MET A 1 3.60 11.03 -10.24
N ALA A 2 3.95 10.89 -11.52
CA ALA A 2 3.59 9.70 -12.28
C ALA A 2 4.40 8.51 -11.74
N VAL A 3 3.74 7.38 -11.49
CA VAL A 3 4.41 6.14 -11.07
C VAL A 3 4.87 5.41 -12.32
N THR A 4 6.16 5.10 -12.41
CA THR A 4 6.73 4.40 -13.57
C THR A 4 6.78 2.90 -13.35
N GLU A 5 6.88 2.12 -14.43
CA GLU A 5 7.08 0.67 -14.33
C GLU A 5 8.38 0.29 -13.61
N ASP A 6 9.40 1.16 -13.64
CA ASP A 6 10.63 0.91 -12.91
C ASP A 6 10.46 1.10 -11.40
N ASP A 7 9.70 2.12 -10.98
CA ASP A 7 9.33 2.30 -9.57
C ASP A 7 8.60 1.07 -9.03
N VAL A 8 7.67 0.52 -9.84
CA VAL A 8 6.93 -0.70 -9.52
C VAL A 8 7.88 -1.90 -9.40
N ARG A 9 8.79 -2.08 -10.36
CA ARG A 9 9.75 -3.18 -10.37
C ARG A 9 10.64 -3.14 -9.12
N GLN A 10 11.19 -1.97 -8.78
CA GLN A 10 12.03 -1.80 -7.61
C GLN A 10 11.26 -2.05 -6.30
N GLY A 11 10.04 -1.52 -6.19
CA GLY A 11 9.19 -1.72 -5.01
C GLY A 11 8.79 -3.18 -4.79
N LEU A 12 8.41 -3.88 -5.86
CA LEU A 12 8.05 -5.30 -5.78
C LEU A 12 9.27 -6.18 -5.49
N ALA A 13 10.43 -5.88 -6.07
CA ALA A 13 11.67 -6.59 -5.77
C ALA A 13 12.07 -6.46 -4.29
N ALA A 14 11.86 -5.29 -3.67
CA ALA A 14 12.09 -5.08 -2.24
C ALA A 14 11.17 -5.92 -1.35
N LEU A 15 9.99 -6.30 -1.85
CA LEU A 15 9.04 -7.22 -1.20
C LEU A 15 9.29 -8.70 -1.55
N GLY A 16 10.30 -9.00 -2.36
CA GLY A 16 10.57 -10.36 -2.85
C GLY A 16 9.55 -10.85 -3.87
N VAL A 17 8.82 -9.94 -4.52
CA VAL A 17 7.79 -10.26 -5.52
C VAL A 17 8.34 -9.98 -6.91
N THR A 18 8.29 -10.99 -7.78
CA THR A 18 8.65 -10.84 -9.20
C THR A 18 7.37 -10.90 -10.04
N PRO A 19 6.81 -9.76 -10.49
CA PRO A 19 5.64 -9.75 -11.35
C PRO A 19 6.01 -10.18 -12.78
N ALA A 20 5.03 -10.64 -13.54
CA ALA A 20 5.17 -10.78 -14.99
C ALA A 20 5.27 -9.37 -15.64
N GLU A 21 6.13 -9.21 -16.64
CA GLU A 21 6.45 -7.90 -17.24
C GLU A 21 5.21 -7.19 -17.80
N GLU A 22 4.31 -7.95 -18.44
CA GLU A 22 3.06 -7.45 -19.00
C GLU A 22 2.09 -6.87 -17.96
N ARG A 23 2.31 -7.15 -16.67
CA ARG A 23 1.49 -6.62 -15.58
C ARG A 23 2.00 -5.30 -15.02
N LEU A 24 3.25 -4.90 -15.31
CA LEU A 24 3.89 -3.73 -14.72
C LEU A 24 3.10 -2.44 -15.00
N GLY A 25 2.69 -2.22 -16.25
CA GLY A 25 1.90 -1.04 -16.62
C GLY A 25 0.55 -0.96 -15.89
N ALA A 26 -0.15 -2.09 -15.72
CA ALA A 26 -1.41 -2.15 -14.99
C ALA A 26 -1.22 -1.87 -13.49
N ILE A 27 -0.13 -2.38 -12.90
CA ILE A 27 0.22 -2.13 -11.50
C ILE A 27 0.58 -0.65 -11.29
N ALA A 28 1.36 -0.06 -12.21
CA ALA A 28 1.72 1.35 -12.17
C ALA A 28 0.49 2.25 -12.22
N ALA A 29 -0.47 1.96 -13.11
CA ALA A 29 -1.73 2.70 -13.19
C ALA A 29 -2.56 2.59 -11.89
N GLY A 30 -2.64 1.39 -11.31
CA GLY A 30 -3.33 1.17 -10.03
C GLY A 30 -2.67 1.92 -8.87
N LEU A 31 -1.33 1.94 -8.83
CA LEU A 31 -0.59 2.72 -7.84
C LEU A 31 -0.82 4.22 -8.01
N GLU A 32 -0.75 4.73 -9.25
CA GLU A 32 -0.99 6.15 -9.53
C GLU A 32 -2.38 6.60 -9.07
N GLN A 33 -3.43 5.79 -9.30
CA GLN A 33 -4.76 6.06 -8.79
C GLN A 33 -4.80 6.13 -7.25
N ASN A 34 -4.08 5.22 -6.57
CA ASN A 34 -4.04 5.18 -5.11
C ASN A 34 -3.19 6.29 -4.48
N MET A 35 -2.21 6.84 -5.21
CA MET A 35 -1.32 7.88 -4.69
C MET A 35 -2.06 9.15 -4.28
N ALA A 36 -3.18 9.49 -4.93
CA ALA A 36 -4.02 10.63 -4.52
C ALA A 36 -4.62 10.43 -3.11
N MET A 37 -5.05 9.20 -2.80
CA MET A 37 -5.58 8.86 -1.48
C MET A 37 -4.48 8.88 -0.42
N VAL A 38 -3.32 8.30 -0.72
CA VAL A 38 -2.15 8.35 0.18
C VAL A 38 -1.75 9.80 0.48
N ALA A 39 -1.66 10.66 -0.54
CA ALA A 39 -1.31 12.06 -0.34
C ALA A 39 -2.31 12.78 0.58
N THR A 40 -3.61 12.49 0.44
CA THR A 40 -4.66 13.04 1.31
C THR A 40 -4.48 12.60 2.76
N VAL A 41 -4.20 11.31 3.00
CA VAL A 41 -3.96 10.78 4.35
C VAL A 41 -2.70 11.37 4.96
N MET A 42 -1.61 11.46 4.20
CA MET A 42 -0.32 11.97 4.69
C MET A 42 -0.35 13.47 4.98
N ALA A 43 -1.24 14.23 4.33
CA ALA A 43 -1.45 15.64 4.61
C ALA A 43 -2.31 15.89 5.87
N ALA A 44 -2.93 14.86 6.45
CA ALA A 44 -3.78 15.01 7.62
C ALA A 44 -2.95 15.40 8.86
N PRO A 45 -3.38 16.41 9.65
CA PRO A 45 -2.67 16.82 10.84
C PRO A 45 -2.83 15.77 11.95
N LEU A 46 -1.81 14.93 12.12
CA LEU A 46 -1.72 14.02 13.26
C LEU A 46 -1.18 14.77 14.48
N ARG A 47 -1.86 14.60 15.63
CA ARG A 47 -1.35 15.08 16.91
C ARG A 47 -0.11 14.28 17.31
N PRO A 48 0.85 14.88 18.04
CA PRO A 48 1.93 14.10 18.66
C PRO A 48 1.34 12.95 19.47
N ARG A 49 1.85 11.73 19.24
CA ARG A 49 1.35 10.48 19.86
C ARG A 49 -0.05 10.04 19.41
N CYS A 50 -0.46 10.35 18.17
CA CYS A 50 -1.61 9.67 17.57
C CYS A 50 -1.39 8.14 17.61
N GLU A 51 -2.30 7.44 18.26
CA GLU A 51 -2.29 5.98 18.36
C GLU A 51 -2.88 5.37 17.09
N ASN A 52 -2.44 4.16 16.76
CA ASN A 52 -3.08 3.39 15.69
C ASN A 52 -4.53 3.13 16.07
N ALA A 53 -5.43 3.16 15.08
CA ALA A 53 -6.79 2.69 15.30
C ALA A 53 -6.76 1.26 15.85
N PRO A 54 -7.65 0.91 16.80
CA PRO A 54 -7.70 -0.44 17.32
C PRO A 54 -7.93 -1.41 16.16
N VAL A 55 -7.00 -2.34 15.96
CA VAL A 55 -7.17 -3.42 15.00
C VAL A 55 -8.30 -4.29 15.53
N TRP A 56 -9.34 -4.47 14.72
CA TRP A 56 -10.39 -5.42 15.06
C TRP A 56 -9.77 -6.80 15.06
N MET A 57 -9.51 -7.34 16.26
CA MET A 57 -9.02 -8.70 16.40
C MET A 57 -10.17 -9.64 16.06
N LEU A 58 -9.91 -10.60 15.16
CA LEU A 58 -10.80 -11.75 15.00
C LEU A 58 -10.99 -12.40 16.37
N PRO A 59 -12.22 -12.74 16.77
CA PRO A 59 -12.43 -13.49 18.00
C PRO A 59 -11.61 -14.79 17.94
N PRO A 60 -11.06 -15.24 19.08
CA PRO A 60 -10.33 -16.51 19.13
C PRO A 60 -11.22 -17.63 18.61
N GLU A 61 -10.65 -18.57 17.86
CA GLU A 61 -11.38 -19.78 17.47
C GLU A 61 -11.85 -20.48 18.75
N GLU A 62 -13.15 -20.73 18.87
CA GLU A 62 -13.68 -21.57 19.95
C GLU A 62 -13.22 -22.99 19.63
N ASP A 63 -12.39 -23.59 20.49
CA ASP A 63 -11.97 -24.99 20.37
C ASP A 63 -13.25 -25.87 20.35
N GLU A 64 -13.50 -26.56 19.23
CA GLU A 64 -14.59 -27.57 19.06
C GLU A 64 -14.38 -28.82 19.94
#